data_AF-A0A7J6BZL8-F1
#
_entry.id   AF-A0A7J6BZL8-F1
#
_cell.length_a   1.000
_cell.length_b   1.000
_cell.length_c   1.000
_cell.angle_alpha   90.00
_cell.angle_beta   90.00
_cell.angle_gamma   90.00
#
_symmetry.space_group_name_H-M   'P 1'
#
loop_
_entity.id
_entity.type
_entity.pdbx_description
1 polymer ?
#
loop_
_entity_poly.entity_id
_entity_poly.type
_entity_poly.pdbx_seq_one_letter_code
_entity_poly.pdbx_strand_id
1 'polypeptide(L)'
;MMMDPLDAVLDEVALEGLDGISMQTLWLRLQSRQPEFGLNLDPLSQQFIWSCLIRAAEIRFYLLPEDRRAVTLHDRFVEVDRDTGIQELRGVEPQEVYPVSVVADAAGVQGSCVFFRERVDVSADVRAPLTLEQVQSRWGERLVLVASQERRYRALIGAEGNPELKLPDLCYCILERLGRARWQGELQRDLHTRVFR
;
A
#
# COMPACT_ATOMS: atom_id res chain seq x y z
N MET A 1 -10.34 2.22 20.43
CA MET A 1 -10.96 0.92 20.14
C MET A 1 -9.90 0.06 19.45
N MET A 2 -9.78 -1.20 19.84
CA MET A 2 -8.89 -2.15 19.15
C MET A 2 -9.46 -2.39 17.75
N MET A 3 -8.67 -2.14 16.71
CA MET A 3 -9.10 -2.35 15.34
C MET A 3 -9.18 -3.85 15.06
N ASP A 4 -10.19 -4.30 14.33
CA ASP A 4 -10.30 -5.70 13.93
C ASP A 4 -9.07 -6.09 13.08
N PRO A 5 -8.42 -7.25 13.32
CA PRO A 5 -7.24 -7.64 12.56
C PRO A 5 -7.49 -7.75 11.06
N LEU A 6 -8.67 -8.18 10.60
CA LEU A 6 -8.95 -8.24 9.17
C LEU A 6 -9.05 -6.83 8.58
N ASP A 7 -9.69 -5.89 9.29
CA ASP A 7 -9.69 -4.48 8.87
C ASP A 7 -8.28 -3.90 8.80
N ALA A 8 -7.38 -4.26 9.72
CA ALA A 8 -5.99 -3.84 9.66
C ALA A 8 -5.25 -4.37 8.42
N VAL A 9 -5.51 -5.62 8.01
CA VAL A 9 -4.98 -6.16 6.75
C VAL A 9 -5.53 -5.38 5.56
N LEU A 10 -6.85 -5.20 5.49
CA LEU A 10 -7.49 -4.51 4.37
C LEU A 10 -7.03 -3.06 4.25
N ASP A 11 -6.82 -2.39 5.39
CA ASP A 11 -6.27 -1.05 5.43
C ASP A 11 -4.82 -1.01 4.92
N GLU A 12 -3.96 -1.97 5.27
CA GLU A 12 -2.60 -1.99 4.69
C GLU A 12 -2.60 -2.22 3.18
N VAL A 13 -3.49 -3.07 2.68
CA VAL A 13 -3.69 -3.25 1.23
C VAL A 13 -4.18 -1.95 0.59
N ALA A 14 -5.08 -1.24 1.26
CA ALA A 14 -5.64 0.01 0.77
C ALA A 14 -4.62 1.17 0.76
N LEU A 15 -3.78 1.28 1.79
CA LEU A 15 -2.77 2.32 1.95
C LEU A 15 -1.60 2.18 0.97
N GLU A 16 -1.41 1.02 0.34
CA GLU A 16 -0.47 0.88 -0.80
C GLU A 16 -1.02 1.45 -2.11
N GLY A 17 -2.28 1.91 -2.13
CA GLY A 17 -2.84 2.64 -3.26
C GLY A 17 -3.04 1.78 -4.51
N LEU A 18 -3.14 2.46 -5.66
CA LEU A 18 -3.45 1.82 -6.94
C LEU A 18 -2.34 0.89 -7.47
N ASP A 19 -1.08 1.08 -7.06
CA ASP A 19 0.00 0.13 -7.36
C ASP A 19 -0.19 -1.23 -6.70
N GLY A 20 -1.02 -1.31 -5.66
CA GLY A 20 -1.28 -2.54 -4.89
C GLY A 20 -0.11 -2.94 -4.00
N ILE A 21 -0.27 -3.98 -3.18
CA ILE A 21 0.75 -4.49 -2.25
C ILE A 21 1.17 -5.91 -2.65
N SER A 22 2.47 -6.23 -2.58
CA SER A 22 2.91 -7.64 -2.67
C SER A 22 2.75 -8.35 -1.33
N MET A 23 2.71 -9.68 -1.32
CA MET A 23 2.57 -10.42 -0.06
C MET A 23 3.72 -10.15 0.92
N GLN A 24 4.96 -10.06 0.43
CA GLN A 24 6.11 -9.75 1.27
C GLN A 24 6.02 -8.34 1.86
N THR A 25 5.59 -7.35 1.06
CA THR A 25 5.38 -5.99 1.54
C THR A 25 4.26 -5.92 2.58
N LEU A 26 3.18 -6.69 2.39
CA LEU A 26 2.09 -6.76 3.36
C LEU A 26 2.58 -7.24 4.73
N TRP A 27 3.38 -8.31 4.77
CA TRP A 27 3.96 -8.80 6.02
C TRP A 27 4.85 -7.77 6.70
N LEU A 28 5.70 -7.09 5.93
CA LEU A 28 6.56 -6.01 6.43
C LEU A 28 5.74 -4.86 7.04
N ARG A 29 4.65 -4.44 6.37
CA ARG A 29 3.77 -3.37 6.85
C ARG A 29 2.99 -3.78 8.10
N LEU A 30 2.47 -5.01 8.15
CA LEU A 30 1.74 -5.50 9.32
C LEU A 30 2.66 -5.67 10.55
N GLN A 31 3.90 -6.12 10.36
CA GLN A 31 4.89 -6.24 11.45
C GLN A 31 5.27 -4.88 12.07
N SER A 32 5.26 -3.83 11.26
CA SER A 32 5.65 -2.49 11.69
C SER A 32 4.45 -1.61 12.07
N ARG A 33 3.24 -2.16 12.05
CA ARG A 33 2.00 -1.38 12.18
C ARG A 33 1.89 -0.68 13.52
N GLN A 34 1.37 0.56 13.50
CA GLN A 34 0.97 1.30 14.70
C GLN A 34 -0.52 1.69 14.62
N PRO A 35 -1.37 1.28 15.58
CA PRO A 35 -1.07 0.36 16.70
C PRO A 35 -0.72 -1.06 16.22
N GLU A 36 -0.09 -1.85 17.09
CA GLU A 36 0.37 -3.21 16.77
C GLU A 36 -0.76 -4.09 16.24
N PHE A 37 -0.47 -4.89 15.21
CA PHE A 37 -1.43 -5.71 14.46
C PHE A 37 -2.13 -6.80 15.30
N GLY A 38 -1.59 -7.15 16.47
CA GLY A 38 -2.24 -8.04 17.45
C GLY A 38 -2.22 -9.54 17.09
N LEU A 39 -1.84 -9.93 15.88
CA LEU A 39 -1.60 -11.31 15.47
C LEU A 39 -0.12 -11.56 15.15
N ASN A 40 0.38 -12.71 15.55
CA ASN A 40 1.70 -13.17 15.12
C ASN A 40 1.63 -13.55 13.64
N LEU A 41 2.59 -13.11 12.82
CA LEU A 41 2.65 -13.46 11.41
C LEU A 41 3.40 -14.78 11.16
N ASP A 42 3.07 -15.82 11.94
CA ASP A 42 3.54 -17.18 11.68
C ASP A 42 2.90 -17.77 10.40
N PRO A 43 3.42 -18.87 9.83
CA PRO A 43 2.90 -19.42 8.58
C PRO A 43 1.41 -19.77 8.59
N LEU A 44 0.85 -20.21 9.73
CA LEU A 44 -0.58 -20.54 9.84
C LEU A 44 -1.42 -19.26 9.82
N SER A 45 -0.98 -18.23 10.54
CA SER A 45 -1.63 -16.93 10.57
C SER A 45 -1.56 -16.22 9.20
N GLN A 46 -0.43 -16.30 8.50
CA GLN A 46 -0.30 -15.78 7.13
C GLN A 46 -1.23 -16.52 6.15
N GLN A 47 -1.32 -17.84 6.25
CA GLN A 47 -2.25 -18.64 5.43
C GLN A 47 -3.72 -18.32 5.76
N PHE A 48 -4.05 -18.05 7.02
CA PHE A 48 -5.39 -17.59 7.41
C PHE A 48 -5.71 -16.22 6.81
N ILE A 49 -4.80 -15.24 6.94
CA ILE A 49 -4.95 -13.90 6.35
C ILE A 49 -5.13 -14.00 4.83
N TRP A 50 -4.30 -14.81 4.16
CA TRP A 50 -4.43 -15.10 2.73
C TRP A 50 -5.82 -15.63 2.37
N SER A 51 -6.33 -16.58 3.17
CA SER A 51 -7.65 -17.16 2.98
C SER A 51 -8.77 -16.13 3.13
N CYS A 52 -8.60 -15.11 3.99
CA CYS A 52 -9.54 -13.99 4.07
C CYS A 52 -9.43 -13.07 2.86
N LEU A 53 -8.22 -12.72 2.43
CA LEU A 53 -7.97 -11.84 1.28
C LEU A 53 -8.56 -12.37 -0.03
N ILE A 54 -8.42 -13.66 -0.32
CA ILE A 54 -9.02 -14.26 -1.54
C ILE A 54 -10.56 -14.23 -1.52
N ARG A 55 -11.18 -14.15 -0.34
CA ARG A 55 -12.64 -14.08 -0.21
C ARG A 55 -13.16 -12.64 -0.18
N ALA A 56 -12.33 -11.68 0.18
CA ALA A 56 -12.69 -10.27 0.23
C ALA A 56 -13.08 -9.75 -1.17
N ALA A 57 -14.34 -9.35 -1.36
CA ALA A 57 -14.84 -8.85 -2.65
C ALA A 57 -14.22 -7.49 -3.03
N GLU A 58 -13.76 -6.73 -2.03
CA GLU A 58 -13.12 -5.43 -2.21
C GLU A 58 -11.66 -5.52 -2.68
N ILE A 59 -11.06 -6.72 -2.72
CA ILE A 59 -9.68 -6.92 -3.16
C ILE A 59 -9.64 -7.52 -4.57
N ARG A 60 -8.83 -6.92 -5.43
CA ARG A 60 -8.46 -7.44 -6.74
C ARG A 60 -6.99 -7.81 -6.78
N PHE A 61 -6.68 -8.77 -7.63
CA PHE A 61 -5.35 -9.33 -7.78
C PHE A 61 -4.84 -9.05 -9.18
N TYR A 62 -3.68 -8.44 -9.27
CA TYR A 62 -3.06 -8.08 -10.53
C TYR A 62 -1.67 -8.68 -10.64
N LEU A 63 -1.32 -9.14 -11.84
CA LEU A 63 0.03 -9.57 -12.18
C LEU A 63 0.74 -8.43 -12.91
N LEU A 64 1.85 -7.97 -12.35
CA LEU A 64 2.71 -6.95 -12.94
C LEU A 64 3.62 -7.54 -14.03
N PRO A 65 4.07 -6.72 -15.01
CA PRO A 65 5.03 -7.15 -16.02
C PRO A 65 6.39 -7.52 -15.44
N GLU A 66 6.76 -6.93 -14.30
CA GLU A 66 8.01 -7.15 -13.58
C GLU A 66 7.78 -7.28 -12.07
N ASP A 67 8.78 -7.83 -11.36
CA ASP A 67 8.74 -7.99 -9.90
C ASP A 67 8.63 -6.63 -9.21
N ARG A 68 7.76 -6.55 -8.19
CA ARG A 68 7.67 -5.35 -7.37
C ARG A 68 8.98 -5.14 -6.63
N ARG A 69 9.50 -3.91 -6.67
CA ARG A 69 10.68 -3.51 -5.91
C ARG A 69 10.42 -3.65 -4.41
N ALA A 70 11.40 -4.23 -3.70
CA ALA A 70 11.32 -4.40 -2.26
C ALA A 70 11.25 -3.04 -1.54
N VAL A 71 10.27 -2.92 -0.63
CA VAL A 71 10.10 -1.74 0.22
C VAL A 71 11.04 -1.86 1.41
N THR A 72 11.76 -0.79 1.72
CA THR A 72 12.50 -0.67 2.99
C THR A 72 11.80 0.36 3.86
N LEU A 73 11.45 -0.03 5.08
CA LEU A 73 10.87 0.90 6.05
C LEU A 73 11.98 1.73 6.67
N HIS A 74 11.86 3.04 6.54
CA HIS A 74 12.80 3.99 7.11
C HIS A 74 12.09 4.78 8.21
N ASP A 75 12.70 4.82 9.40
CA ASP A 75 12.23 5.63 10.51
C ASP A 75 12.84 7.03 10.42
N ARG A 76 12.04 8.00 9.94
CA ARG A 76 12.50 9.37 9.71
C ARG A 76 12.76 10.13 11.00
N PHE A 77 12.22 9.68 12.13
CA PHE A 77 12.43 10.34 13.41
C PHE A 77 13.81 10.04 14.02
N VAL A 78 14.54 9.05 13.49
CA VAL A 78 15.93 8.76 13.90
C VAL A 78 16.88 9.88 13.48
N GLU A 79 16.59 10.53 12.36
CA GLU A 79 17.43 11.59 11.78
C GLU A 79 17.09 12.98 12.31
N VAL A 80 16.06 13.10 13.15
CA VAL A 80 15.67 14.37 13.75
C VAL A 80 16.45 14.54 15.05
N ASP A 81 17.28 15.57 15.10
CA ASP A 81 17.94 16.00 16.33
C ASP A 81 16.87 16.37 17.36
N ARG A 82 16.93 15.73 18.53
CA ARG A 82 15.86 15.84 19.55
C ARG A 82 15.84 17.20 20.25
N ASP A 83 16.96 17.92 20.25
CA ASP A 83 17.09 19.19 20.96
C ASP A 83 16.71 20.38 20.07
N THR A 84 16.99 20.28 18.77
CA THR A 84 16.78 21.34 17.78
C THR A 84 15.57 21.10 16.88
N GLY A 85 15.11 19.85 16.76
CA GLY A 85 14.07 19.44 15.82
C GLY A 85 14.52 19.45 14.36
N ILE A 86 15.82 19.64 14.09
CA ILE A 86 16.37 19.71 12.74
C ILE A 86 16.66 18.29 12.24
N GLN A 87 16.22 17.98 11.03
CA GLN A 87 16.59 16.73 10.37
C GLN A 87 18.04 16.82 9.87
N GLU A 88 18.93 16.01 10.43
CA GLU A 88 20.30 15.85 9.93
C GLU A 88 20.26 14.98 8.67
N LEU A 89 20.75 15.49 7.53
CA LEU A 89 20.94 14.67 6.33
C LEU A 89 22.07 13.66 6.58
N ARG A 90 21.73 12.47 7.07
CA ARG A 90 22.69 11.36 7.22
C ARG A 90 22.48 10.33 6.10
N GLY A 91 23.21 10.50 5.01
CA GLY A 91 23.48 9.41 4.06
C GLY A 91 22.55 9.31 2.83
N VAL A 92 22.66 8.14 2.18
CA VAL A 92 22.20 7.82 0.82
C VAL A 92 20.73 8.11 0.63
N GLU A 93 20.39 8.79 -0.48
CA GLU A 93 18.99 9.05 -0.84
C GLU A 93 18.19 7.73 -0.90
N PRO A 94 17.02 7.64 -0.23
CA PRO A 94 16.19 6.46 -0.28
C PRO A 94 15.80 6.16 -1.73
N GLN A 95 15.97 4.89 -2.14
CA GLN A 95 15.59 4.42 -3.46
C GLN A 95 14.11 4.72 -3.74
N GLU A 96 13.83 5.28 -4.92
CA GLU A 96 12.45 5.51 -5.33
C GLU A 96 11.78 4.19 -5.75
N VAL A 97 10.96 3.65 -4.84
CA VAL A 97 10.17 2.43 -5.03
C VAL A 97 8.81 2.70 -5.65
N TYR A 98 8.34 3.95 -5.61
CA TYR A 98 7.02 4.37 -6.06
C TYR A 98 7.11 5.57 -7.01
N PRO A 99 7.42 5.35 -8.29
CA PRO A 99 7.41 6.40 -9.29
C PRO A 99 5.99 6.94 -9.46
N VAL A 100 5.86 8.24 -9.72
CA VAL A 100 4.55 8.84 -9.94
C VAL A 100 4.10 8.62 -11.36
N SER A 101 2.90 8.08 -11.50
CA SER A 101 2.22 7.90 -12.77
C SER A 101 0.73 8.06 -12.52
N VAL A 102 0.26 9.31 -12.57
CA VAL A 102 -1.13 9.64 -12.30
C VAL A 102 -2.02 9.03 -13.38
N VAL A 103 -2.95 8.19 -12.97
CA VAL A 103 -3.96 7.62 -13.86
C VAL A 103 -5.11 8.61 -13.99
N ALA A 104 -5.14 9.33 -15.11
CA ALA A 104 -6.22 10.24 -15.48
C ALA A 104 -7.26 9.55 -16.39
N ASP A 105 -8.50 10.03 -16.36
CA ASP A 105 -9.61 9.65 -17.26
C ASP A 105 -9.99 8.16 -17.26
N ALA A 106 -9.58 7.40 -16.24
CA ALA A 106 -10.05 6.03 -16.03
C ALA A 106 -11.38 6.06 -15.27
N ALA A 107 -12.48 5.66 -15.91
CA ALA A 107 -13.83 5.71 -15.35
C ALA A 107 -13.91 5.04 -13.96
N GLY A 108 -13.99 5.85 -12.91
CA GLY A 108 -14.12 5.41 -11.52
C GLY A 108 -12.82 4.92 -10.85
N VAL A 109 -11.66 5.12 -11.49
CA VAL A 109 -10.35 4.76 -10.91
C VAL A 109 -9.47 5.99 -10.80
N GLN A 110 -9.01 6.26 -9.59
CA GLN A 110 -8.06 7.32 -9.27
C GLN A 110 -6.85 6.73 -8.53
N GLY A 111 -5.68 7.29 -8.78
CA GLY A 111 -4.44 6.94 -8.09
C GLY A 111 -3.22 6.95 -8.99
N SER A 112 -2.07 6.68 -8.38
CA SER A 112 -0.79 6.57 -9.08
C SER A 112 -0.45 5.10 -9.32
N CYS A 113 -0.25 4.73 -10.58
CA CYS A 113 0.27 3.42 -10.94
C CYS A 113 1.01 3.42 -12.28
N VAL A 114 2.26 2.97 -12.26
CA VAL A 114 3.13 2.91 -13.46
C VAL A 114 2.64 1.85 -14.44
N PHE A 115 2.25 0.68 -13.93
CA PHE A 115 1.84 -0.47 -14.74
C PHE A 115 0.32 -0.61 -14.86
N PHE A 116 -0.42 0.51 -14.79
CA PHE A 116 -1.88 0.47 -14.74
C PHE A 116 -2.48 -0.23 -15.97
N ARG A 117 -1.88 -0.02 -17.15
CA ARG A 117 -2.36 -0.57 -18.43
C ARG A 117 -1.76 -1.92 -18.77
N GLU A 118 -0.58 -2.23 -18.21
CA GLU A 118 0.21 -3.42 -18.49
C GLU A 118 -0.14 -4.58 -17.55
N ARG A 119 -0.66 -4.29 -16.35
CA ARG A 119 -1.03 -5.32 -15.38
C ARG A 119 -2.21 -6.15 -15.84
N VAL A 120 -2.19 -7.43 -15.50
CA VAL A 120 -3.25 -8.39 -15.86
C VAL A 120 -4.08 -8.71 -14.63
N ASP A 121 -5.41 -8.58 -14.71
CA ASP A 121 -6.32 -9.02 -13.64
C ASP A 121 -6.34 -10.55 -13.58
N VAL A 122 -5.86 -11.11 -12.48
CA VAL A 122 -5.80 -12.57 -12.22
C VAL A 122 -6.72 -12.95 -11.05
N SER A 123 -7.67 -12.08 -10.69
CA SER A 123 -8.56 -12.30 -9.54
C SER A 123 -9.35 -13.61 -9.65
N ALA A 124 -9.75 -14.02 -10.85
CA ALA A 124 -10.45 -15.28 -11.06
C ALA A 124 -9.56 -16.49 -10.76
N ASP A 125 -8.31 -16.46 -11.23
CA ASP A 125 -7.33 -17.54 -11.03
C ASP A 125 -6.90 -17.67 -9.56
N VAL A 126 -6.77 -16.53 -8.88
CA VAL A 126 -6.38 -16.45 -7.47
C VAL A 126 -7.51 -16.89 -6.53
N ARG A 127 -8.76 -16.67 -6.91
CA ARG A 127 -9.94 -17.06 -6.11
C ARG A 127 -10.26 -18.55 -6.20
N ALA A 128 -9.64 -19.28 -7.13
CA ALA A 128 -9.49 -20.72 -6.95
C ALA A 128 -8.76 -20.98 -5.63
N PRO A 129 -9.09 -22.01 -4.85
CA PRO A 129 -8.56 -22.22 -3.49
C PRO A 129 -7.06 -22.64 -3.50
N LEU A 130 -6.19 -21.73 -3.93
CA LEU A 130 -4.74 -21.86 -3.91
C LEU A 130 -4.21 -21.49 -2.53
N THR A 131 -3.21 -22.24 -2.06
CA THR A 131 -2.50 -21.91 -0.83
C THR A 131 -1.58 -20.71 -1.05
N LEU A 132 -1.20 -20.04 0.05
CA LEU A 132 -0.25 -18.92 0.00
C LEU A 132 1.07 -19.34 -0.65
N GLU A 133 1.57 -20.53 -0.29
CA GLU A 133 2.81 -21.10 -0.85
C GLU A 133 2.71 -21.31 -2.37
N GLN A 134 1.60 -21.87 -2.85
CA GLN A 134 1.39 -22.09 -4.30
C GLN A 134 1.39 -20.77 -5.06
N VAL A 135 0.76 -19.75 -4.49
CA VAL A 135 0.64 -18.42 -5.09
C VAL A 135 2.00 -17.71 -5.11
N GLN A 136 2.75 -17.77 -4.01
CA GLN A 136 4.10 -17.23 -3.92
C GLN A 136 5.06 -17.93 -4.89
N SER A 137 4.99 -19.26 -5.00
CA SER A 137 5.81 -20.03 -5.95
C SER A 137 5.45 -19.71 -7.41
N ARG A 138 4.18 -19.49 -7.71
CA ARG A 138 3.71 -19.25 -9.09
C ARG A 138 3.98 -17.83 -9.58
N TRP A 139 3.74 -16.82 -8.75
CA TRP A 139 3.75 -15.42 -9.17
C TRP A 139 4.74 -14.53 -8.43
N GLY A 140 5.21 -14.94 -7.25
CA GLY A 140 6.18 -14.19 -6.45
C GLY A 140 5.76 -12.74 -6.23
N GLU A 141 6.72 -11.83 -6.36
CA GLU A 141 6.54 -10.39 -6.13
C GLU A 141 5.86 -9.65 -7.31
N ARG A 142 5.49 -10.35 -8.39
CA ARG A 142 4.67 -9.77 -9.47
C ARG A 142 3.20 -9.72 -9.11
N LEU A 143 2.75 -10.56 -8.18
CA LEU A 143 1.36 -10.53 -7.73
C LEU A 143 1.18 -9.38 -6.74
N VAL A 144 0.26 -8.48 -7.06
CA VAL A 144 -0.13 -7.37 -6.18
C VAL A 144 -1.62 -7.39 -5.89
N LEU A 145 -1.95 -7.03 -4.66
CA LEU A 145 -3.31 -6.91 -4.16
C LEU A 145 -3.70 -5.44 -4.17
N VAL A 146 -4.81 -5.11 -4.81
CA VAL A 146 -5.32 -3.73 -4.90
C VAL A 146 -6.71 -3.70 -4.29
N ALA A 147 -6.89 -2.88 -3.26
CA ALA A 147 -8.20 -2.63 -2.69
C ALA A 147 -9.06 -1.76 -3.62
N SER A 148 -10.38 -1.89 -3.50
CA SER A 148 -11.36 -1.10 -4.24
C SER A 148 -11.11 0.40 -4.08
N GLN A 149 -11.56 1.20 -5.06
CA GLN A 149 -11.47 2.66 -4.98
C GLN A 149 -12.09 3.20 -3.69
N GLU A 150 -13.24 2.66 -3.29
CA GLU A 150 -13.92 3.05 -2.05
C GLU A 150 -13.08 2.73 -0.81
N ARG A 151 -12.52 1.52 -0.70
CA ARG A 151 -11.71 1.11 0.46
C ARG A 151 -10.42 1.93 0.55
N ARG A 152 -9.76 2.20 -0.59
CA ARG A 152 -8.60 3.11 -0.65
C ARG A 152 -8.96 4.52 -0.22
N TYR A 153 -10.07 5.07 -0.73
CA TYR A 153 -10.53 6.40 -0.34
C TYR A 153 -10.78 6.48 1.18
N ARG A 154 -11.56 5.54 1.73
CA ARG A 154 -11.86 5.44 3.17
C ARG A 154 -10.60 5.37 4.03
N ALA A 155 -9.60 4.58 3.65
CA ALA A 155 -8.35 4.46 4.37
C ALA A 155 -7.55 5.78 4.41
N LEU A 156 -7.66 6.62 3.38
CA LEU A 156 -6.93 7.89 3.27
C LEU A 156 -7.62 9.05 4.02
N ILE A 157 -8.95 9.15 3.94
CA ILE A 157 -9.71 10.25 4.57
C ILE A 157 -10.17 9.93 6.00
N GLY A 158 -10.11 8.66 6.42
CA GLY A 158 -10.55 8.20 7.73
C GLY A 158 -12.08 8.08 7.86
N ALA A 159 -12.52 7.54 8.99
CA ALA A 159 -13.93 7.25 9.27
C ALA A 159 -14.82 8.51 9.33
N GLU A 160 -14.26 9.63 9.79
CA GLU A 160 -14.94 10.93 9.90
C GLU A 160 -14.91 11.73 8.58
N GLY A 161 -14.18 11.24 7.57
CA GLY A 161 -14.07 11.92 6.30
C GLY A 161 -15.35 11.80 5.47
N ASN A 162 -15.65 12.84 4.69
CA ASN A 162 -16.82 12.83 3.80
C ASN A 162 -16.58 11.88 2.60
N PRO A 163 -17.33 10.78 2.46
CA PRO A 163 -17.17 9.83 1.36
C PRO A 163 -17.61 10.39 0.00
N GLU A 164 -18.39 11.47 -0.02
CA GLU A 164 -18.85 12.13 -1.25
C GLU A 164 -17.87 13.19 -1.77
N LEU A 165 -16.84 13.52 -0.99
CA LEU A 165 -15.81 14.47 -1.40
C LEU A 165 -15.11 13.94 -2.66
N LYS A 166 -15.09 14.74 -3.72
CA LYS A 166 -14.37 14.43 -4.96
C LYS A 166 -13.06 15.19 -4.97
N LEU A 167 -11.97 14.46 -4.80
CA LEU A 167 -10.63 15.03 -4.90
C LEU A 167 -10.18 15.03 -6.37
N PRO A 168 -9.54 16.12 -6.85
CA PRO A 168 -8.79 16.09 -8.10
C PRO A 168 -7.76 14.96 -8.08
N ASP A 169 -7.46 14.36 -9.24
CA ASP A 169 -6.56 13.19 -9.35
C ASP A 169 -5.20 13.44 -8.68
N LEU A 170 -4.64 14.63 -8.87
CA LEU A 170 -3.37 15.01 -8.25
C LEU A 170 -3.46 15.04 -6.72
N CYS A 171 -4.53 15.62 -6.16
CA CYS A 171 -4.75 15.65 -4.72
C CYS A 171 -4.94 14.25 -4.15
N TYR A 172 -5.64 13.37 -4.87
CA TYR A 172 -5.79 11.98 -4.46
C TYR A 172 -4.45 11.23 -4.47
N CYS A 173 -3.62 11.42 -5.50
CA CYS A 173 -2.27 10.84 -5.56
C CYS A 173 -1.36 11.36 -4.43
N ILE A 174 -1.48 12.62 -4.02
CA ILE A 174 -0.79 13.15 -2.84
C ILE A 174 -1.24 12.40 -1.59
N LEU A 175 -2.55 12.18 -1.41
CA LEU A 175 -3.05 11.39 -0.29
C LEU A 175 -2.56 9.93 -0.35
N GLU A 176 -2.54 9.28 -1.50
CA GLU A 176 -1.96 7.93 -1.62
C GLU A 176 -0.49 7.91 -1.20
N ARG A 177 0.29 8.94 -1.55
CA ARG A 177 1.69 9.07 -1.11
C ARG A 177 1.78 9.18 0.42
N LEU A 178 0.96 10.04 1.02
CA LEU A 178 0.89 10.20 2.48
C LEU A 178 0.43 8.90 3.17
N GLY A 179 -0.58 8.23 2.63
CA GLY A 179 -1.08 6.95 3.12
C GLY A 179 0.01 5.88 3.08
N ARG A 180 0.84 5.86 2.03
CA ARG A 180 1.96 4.92 1.92
C ARG A 180 3.02 5.11 2.99
N ALA A 181 3.15 6.32 3.52
CA ALA A 181 4.07 6.63 4.60
C ALA A 181 3.53 6.30 6.01
N ARG A 182 2.22 6.06 6.15
CA ARG A 182 1.56 5.79 7.44
C ARG A 182 1.92 6.88 8.48
N TRP A 183 2.36 6.48 9.67
CA TRP A 183 2.77 7.37 10.77
C TRP A 183 4.07 8.15 10.51
N GLN A 184 4.79 7.85 9.44
CA GLN A 184 6.03 8.56 9.10
C GLN A 184 5.77 9.89 8.35
N GLY A 185 4.54 10.14 7.86
CA GLY A 185 4.17 11.39 7.16
C GLY A 185 4.86 11.58 5.80
N GLU A 186 4.82 12.76 5.20
CA GLU A 186 5.73 13.11 4.09
C GLU A 186 6.21 14.54 4.29
N LEU A 187 7.47 14.83 3.96
CA LEU A 187 7.99 16.19 4.00
C LEU A 187 7.62 16.92 2.71
N GLN A 188 7.34 18.22 2.81
CA GLN A 188 7.07 19.06 1.66
C GLN A 188 8.20 19.01 0.61
N ARG A 189 9.47 18.94 1.06
CA ARG A 189 10.64 18.76 0.17
C ARG A 189 10.51 17.48 -0.66
N ASP A 190 10.09 16.38 -0.06
CA ASP A 190 10.02 15.08 -0.72
C ASP A 190 8.88 15.04 -1.74
N LEU A 191 7.76 15.72 -1.44
CA LEU A 191 6.64 15.91 -2.38
C LEU A 191 7.02 16.77 -3.59
N HIS A 192 7.74 17.89 -3.39
CA HIS A 192 8.12 18.80 -4.49
C HIS A 192 9.26 18.28 -5.36
N THR A 193 10.25 17.60 -4.77
CA THR A 193 11.46 17.22 -5.50
C THR A 193 11.29 15.96 -6.33
N ARG A 194 10.43 15.04 -5.89
CA ARG A 194 10.33 13.69 -6.46
C ARG A 194 9.00 13.39 -7.18
N VAL A 195 7.90 14.08 -6.85
CA VAL A 195 6.56 13.46 -7.03
C VAL A 195 5.60 14.31 -7.88
N PHE A 196 5.51 15.63 -7.66
CA PHE A 196 4.56 16.49 -8.39
C PHE A 196 5.24 17.79 -8.86
N ARG A 197 5.61 17.84 -10.14
CA ARG A 197 6.08 19.04 -10.83
C ARG A 197 4.97 19.65 -11.68
#